data_AF-A0A917ALC7-F1
#
_entry.id   AF-A0A917ALC7-F1
#
_cell.length_a   1.000
_cell.length_b   1.000
_cell.length_c   1.000
_cell.angle_alpha   90.00
_cell.angle_beta   90.00
_cell.angle_gamma   90.00
#
_symmetry.space_group_name_H-M   'P 1'
#
loop_
_entity.id
_entity.type
_entity.pdbx_description
1 polymer ?
#
loop_
_entity_poly.entity_id
_entity_poly.type
_entity_poly.pdbx_seq_one_letter_code
_entity_poly.pdbx_strand_id
1 'polypeptide(L)'
;MSGKTTVIGTKEKLPFLIEILIGAKGKEEKIPVQRLSVDRRNLQPCTYSFVELKPIHLRLHVEEEHKVEVVWNKVYNDTKEDDSINNYVLTKAIPRVTVYEHLVTEEYYPFRCGMYHFSVVYQDEVYYGAFRIIPKNLDNSQFDAILQLLNSMFVSIAYDNEHYDENQVKKREYDDYSLLKWLIENEQMILQAYQYLEKKEKVSTVSYYEIANYPRKKDRKALQKEESISFMKAKGWKHVNKRWKVDEKKARLQGIVKYKTKRLLVYLHHIMLTLLAEKQQLRDRVEQLKEEQRHTNVFLRELDKALAITGREKTKYKQLQHLKREEVTRMNEKSGHIDSILEPLQLIQKRLKTILLKSFWKHVEEEKTLLYPSILSYPYTVLFPFFELMDKVERQQQPFVMLHTAYKPTYLLYEYYCYVSLIFLFCDMGFRAHGKPLKEQWKDNIVGYDLKDGSTVILSNGTYVVHLIFNELIEINEQLALKKGATFFTGEETRKPDIRIDAYRDGKYVSSLVCEIKYSPMFNIYQPIANTKAMEQLYKYWTIKHIREENGEVQYIRQPIQEVICLYPGSSMHPVQLETGCGVFLQYYPTWKKAGSVGKKELVTMIKKWLSL
;
A
#
# COMPACT_ATOMS: atom_id res chain seq x y z
N MET A 1 -4.71 5.34 -42.12
CA MET A 1 -3.88 4.29 -41.51
C MET A 1 -4.79 3.13 -41.15
N SER A 2 -4.80 2.06 -41.95
CA SER A 2 -5.68 0.90 -41.76
C SER A 2 -5.06 -0.11 -40.77
N GLY A 3 -4.78 0.34 -39.55
CA GLY A 3 -4.40 -0.59 -38.48
C GLY A 3 -5.63 -1.35 -38.04
N LYS A 4 -5.65 -2.68 -38.15
CA LYS A 4 -6.66 -3.53 -37.50
C LYS A 4 -6.08 -4.08 -36.21
N THR A 5 -6.87 -4.10 -35.14
CA THR A 5 -6.46 -4.71 -33.87
C THR A 5 -6.30 -6.22 -34.05
N THR A 6 -5.15 -6.79 -33.65
CA THR A 6 -4.88 -8.23 -33.75
C THR A 6 -5.08 -8.91 -32.40
N VAL A 7 -5.81 -10.03 -32.38
CA VAL A 7 -6.05 -10.82 -31.18
C VAL A 7 -4.91 -11.84 -31.01
N ILE A 8 -4.21 -11.77 -29.89
CA ILE A 8 -3.14 -12.69 -29.51
C ILE A 8 -3.76 -14.02 -29.10
N GLY A 9 -3.18 -15.11 -29.62
CA GLY A 9 -3.70 -16.47 -29.48
C GLY A 9 -4.44 -16.94 -30.73
N THR A 10 -5.45 -16.20 -31.17
CA THR A 10 -6.27 -16.56 -32.35
C THR A 10 -5.73 -15.98 -33.67
N LYS A 11 -4.92 -14.91 -33.61
CA LYS A 11 -4.44 -14.12 -34.77
C LYS A 11 -5.56 -13.45 -35.57
N GLU A 12 -6.76 -13.39 -35.02
CA GLU A 12 -7.90 -12.70 -35.61
C GLU A 12 -7.64 -11.19 -35.73
N LYS A 13 -8.17 -10.55 -36.78
CA LYS A 13 -8.10 -9.10 -36.96
C LYS A 13 -9.48 -8.49 -36.79
N LEU A 14 -9.66 -7.72 -35.72
CA LEU A 14 -10.89 -6.99 -35.46
C LEU A 14 -11.10 -5.89 -36.50
N PRO A 15 -12.35 -5.55 -36.86
CA PRO A 15 -12.66 -4.59 -37.92
C PRO A 15 -12.49 -3.13 -37.48
N PHE A 16 -11.88 -2.89 -36.32
CA PHE A 16 -11.66 -1.57 -35.75
C PHE A 16 -10.28 -1.45 -35.09
N LEU A 17 -9.89 -0.21 -34.83
CA LEU A 17 -8.75 0.16 -34.00
C LEU A 17 -9.16 1.17 -32.95
N ILE A 18 -8.82 0.89 -31.70
CA ILE A 18 -8.92 1.86 -30.61
C ILE A 18 -7.58 2.60 -30.52
N GLU A 19 -7.61 3.92 -30.47
CA GLU A 19 -6.47 4.78 -30.13
C GLU A 19 -6.68 5.37 -28.73
N ILE A 20 -5.68 5.23 -27.86
CA ILE A 20 -5.61 5.95 -26.59
C ILE A 20 -4.89 7.28 -26.85
N LEU A 21 -5.53 8.38 -26.51
CA LEU A 21 -5.03 9.74 -26.69
C LEU A 21 -4.63 10.32 -25.35
N ILE A 22 -3.36 10.72 -25.21
CA ILE A 22 -2.81 11.22 -23.96
C ILE A 22 -2.31 12.66 -24.12
N GLY A 23 -2.90 13.60 -23.37
CA GLY A 23 -2.52 15.01 -23.37
C GLY A 23 -3.59 15.95 -23.90
N ALA A 24 -3.26 17.25 -23.93
CA ALA A 24 -4.18 18.30 -24.35
C ALA A 24 -4.47 18.22 -25.86
N LYS A 25 -5.71 18.53 -26.24
CA LYS A 25 -6.20 18.51 -27.63
C LYS A 25 -5.21 19.17 -28.60
N GLY A 26 -4.80 18.44 -29.64
CA GLY A 26 -3.85 18.92 -30.66
C GLY A 26 -2.37 18.68 -30.33
N LYS A 27 -2.03 18.32 -29.09
CA LYS A 27 -0.69 17.84 -28.66
C LYS A 27 -0.77 16.45 -28.03
N GLU A 28 -1.76 15.67 -28.44
CA GLU A 28 -2.02 14.32 -27.92
C GLU A 28 -0.97 13.33 -28.45
N GLU A 29 -0.40 12.55 -27.54
CA GLU A 29 0.27 11.31 -27.89
C GLU A 29 -0.78 10.27 -28.28
N LYS A 30 -0.58 9.62 -29.43
CA LYS A 30 -1.52 8.66 -30.02
C LYS A 30 -0.97 7.25 -29.85
N ILE A 31 -1.63 6.44 -29.04
CA ILE A 31 -1.21 5.08 -28.72
C ILE A 31 -2.23 4.11 -29.33
N PRO A 32 -1.92 3.50 -30.50
CA PRO A 32 -2.83 2.56 -31.13
C PRO A 32 -2.86 1.23 -30.35
N VAL A 33 -4.06 0.76 -30.01
CA VAL A 33 -4.31 -0.55 -29.39
C VAL A 33 -4.21 -1.62 -30.47
N GLN A 34 -2.99 -1.99 -30.86
CA GLN A 34 -2.73 -2.91 -31.96
C GLN A 34 -2.96 -4.38 -31.60
N ARG A 35 -2.96 -4.71 -30.30
CA ARG A 35 -2.99 -6.06 -29.76
C ARG A 35 -3.94 -6.19 -28.57
N LEU A 36 -4.77 -7.22 -28.57
CA LEU A 36 -5.60 -7.64 -27.44
C LEU A 36 -5.48 -9.15 -27.24
N SER A 37 -5.82 -9.67 -26.06
CA SER A 37 -5.73 -11.10 -25.74
C SER A 37 -7.09 -11.66 -25.33
N VAL A 38 -7.39 -12.91 -25.65
CA VAL A 38 -8.53 -13.64 -25.06
C VAL A 38 -8.22 -14.20 -23.67
N ASP A 39 -6.93 -14.30 -23.31
CA ASP A 39 -6.47 -14.77 -22.00
C ASP A 39 -5.95 -13.60 -21.14
N ARG A 40 -6.55 -13.42 -19.97
CA ARG A 40 -6.15 -12.42 -18.96
C ARG A 40 -4.78 -12.69 -18.33
N ARG A 41 -4.23 -13.91 -18.48
CA ARG A 41 -2.97 -14.31 -17.84
C ARG A 41 -1.71 -13.91 -18.61
N ASN A 42 -1.85 -13.53 -19.88
CA ASN A 42 -0.73 -13.19 -20.76
C ASN A 42 -0.95 -11.84 -21.47
N LEU A 43 -0.88 -10.75 -20.69
CA LEU A 43 -1.15 -9.39 -21.16
C LEU A 43 0.10 -8.56 -21.47
N GLN A 44 1.30 -9.08 -21.18
CA GLN A 44 2.57 -8.38 -21.47
C GLN A 44 2.66 -7.86 -22.93
N PRO A 45 2.33 -8.65 -23.97
CA PRO A 45 2.34 -8.16 -25.36
C PRO A 45 1.18 -7.22 -25.71
N CYS A 46 0.19 -7.05 -24.83
CA CYS A 46 -0.97 -6.16 -24.95
C CYS A 46 -0.89 -4.98 -23.95
N THR A 47 0.32 -4.60 -23.52
CA THR A 47 0.53 -3.56 -22.51
C THR A 47 0.91 -2.23 -23.16
N TYR A 48 0.16 -1.17 -22.84
CA TYR A 48 0.35 0.18 -23.38
C TYR A 48 0.79 1.14 -22.26
N SER A 49 1.91 1.83 -22.42
CA SER A 49 2.44 2.71 -21.36
C SER A 49 2.19 4.18 -21.68
N PHE A 50 1.78 4.97 -20.69
CA PHE A 50 1.62 6.41 -20.84
C PHE A 50 1.78 7.18 -19.53
N VAL A 51 2.09 8.46 -19.67
CA VAL A 51 2.48 9.35 -18.56
C VAL A 51 1.29 9.78 -17.72
N GLU A 52 1.45 9.76 -16.40
CA GLU A 52 0.47 10.25 -15.42
C GLU A 52 0.12 11.74 -15.57
N LEU A 53 -0.98 12.17 -14.94
CA LEU A 53 -1.41 13.58 -14.83
C LEU A 53 -1.63 14.27 -16.19
N LYS A 54 -2.09 13.51 -17.19
CA LYS A 54 -2.49 14.01 -18.50
C LYS A 54 -3.94 13.59 -18.80
N PRO A 55 -4.70 14.40 -19.56
CA PRO A 55 -6.00 13.98 -20.08
C PRO A 55 -5.90 12.68 -20.87
N ILE A 56 -6.92 11.84 -20.76
CA ILE A 56 -7.02 10.53 -21.41
C ILE A 56 -8.34 10.48 -22.19
N HIS A 57 -8.24 10.17 -23.48
CA HIS A 57 -9.41 9.94 -24.33
C HIS A 57 -9.25 8.65 -25.12
N LEU A 58 -10.36 8.01 -25.45
CA LEU A 58 -10.39 6.90 -26.39
C LEU A 58 -10.95 7.39 -27.72
N ARG A 59 -10.38 6.89 -28.81
CA ARG A 59 -10.86 7.13 -30.16
C ARG A 59 -11.04 5.82 -30.91
N LEU A 60 -12.16 5.68 -31.59
CA LEU A 60 -12.46 4.55 -32.45
C LEU A 60 -12.18 4.91 -33.92
N HIS A 61 -11.44 4.04 -34.59
CA HIS A 61 -11.23 4.05 -36.03
C HIS A 61 -11.94 2.84 -36.64
N VAL A 62 -12.96 3.10 -37.45
CA VAL A 62 -13.79 2.08 -38.07
C VAL A 62 -14.27 2.53 -39.45
N GLU A 63 -14.36 1.59 -40.39
CA GLU A 63 -14.86 1.84 -41.76
C GLU A 63 -16.40 1.75 -41.80
N GLU A 64 -16.96 0.73 -41.15
CA GLU A 64 -18.40 0.43 -41.07
C GLU A 64 -18.99 0.74 -39.68
N GLU A 65 -20.32 0.67 -39.54
CA GLU A 65 -20.96 0.91 -38.24
C GLU A 65 -20.72 -0.29 -37.31
N HIS A 66 -19.93 -0.07 -36.26
CA HIS A 66 -19.68 -1.06 -35.22
C HIS A 66 -19.83 -0.42 -33.84
N LYS A 67 -20.53 -1.12 -32.94
CA LYS A 67 -20.61 -0.78 -31.52
C LYS A 67 -19.48 -1.49 -30.80
N VAL A 68 -18.55 -0.72 -30.23
CA VAL A 68 -17.43 -1.23 -29.44
C VAL A 68 -17.55 -0.67 -28.04
N GLU A 69 -17.60 -1.55 -27.05
CA GLU A 69 -17.66 -1.15 -25.64
C GLU A 69 -16.29 -1.36 -25.01
N VAL A 70 -15.76 -0.32 -24.36
CA VAL A 70 -14.49 -0.37 -23.63
C VAL A 70 -14.78 -0.24 -22.16
N VAL A 71 -14.53 -1.32 -21.43
CA VAL A 71 -14.59 -1.35 -19.98
C VAL A 71 -13.25 -0.88 -19.46
N TRP A 72 -13.23 0.31 -18.89
CA TRP A 72 -12.03 0.98 -18.44
C TRP A 72 -12.19 1.41 -16.99
N ASN A 73 -11.44 0.75 -16.13
CA ASN A 73 -11.62 0.88 -14.71
C ASN A 73 -10.85 2.06 -14.13
N LYS A 74 -11.45 2.78 -13.16
CA LYS A 74 -10.76 3.80 -12.35
C LYS A 74 -10.38 3.23 -10.98
N VAL A 75 -9.40 3.84 -10.32
CA VAL A 75 -8.97 3.45 -8.96
C VAL A 75 -9.65 4.31 -7.90
N TYR A 76 -9.98 5.57 -8.20
CA TYR A 76 -10.61 6.49 -7.26
C TYR A 76 -11.99 6.91 -7.77
N ASN A 77 -13.00 6.78 -6.91
CA ASN A 77 -14.29 7.46 -7.04
C ASN A 77 -14.43 8.36 -5.80
N ASP A 78 -14.67 9.66 -6.00
CA ASP A 78 -15.02 10.58 -4.89
C ASP A 78 -16.42 10.28 -4.30
N THR A 79 -17.19 9.41 -4.94
CA THR A 79 -18.54 9.01 -4.52
C THR A 79 -18.51 7.61 -3.89
N LYS A 80 -19.15 7.48 -2.71
CA LYS A 80 -19.36 6.22 -1.97
C LYS A 80 -20.27 5.21 -2.70
N GLU A 81 -20.46 5.36 -4.01
CA GLU A 81 -21.25 4.48 -4.85
C GLU A 81 -20.32 3.59 -5.69
N ASP A 82 -20.67 2.31 -5.73
CA ASP A 82 -19.95 1.13 -6.22
C ASP A 82 -19.78 1.11 -7.77
N ASP A 83 -19.52 2.27 -8.39
CA ASP A 83 -19.40 2.46 -9.85
C ASP A 83 -17.91 2.53 -10.27
N SER A 84 -17.08 1.57 -9.88
CA SER A 84 -15.65 1.55 -10.26
C SER A 84 -15.39 1.09 -11.72
N ILE A 85 -16.45 0.64 -12.39
CA ILE A 85 -16.42 0.13 -13.77
C ILE A 85 -17.04 1.18 -14.69
N ASN A 86 -16.20 1.91 -15.42
CA ASN A 86 -16.70 2.83 -16.45
C ASN A 86 -16.77 2.11 -17.80
N ASN A 87 -17.98 2.05 -18.35
CA ASN A 87 -18.22 1.50 -19.67
C ASN A 87 -18.32 2.62 -20.70
N TYR A 88 -17.41 2.62 -21.66
CA TYR A 88 -17.33 3.61 -22.72
C TYR A 88 -17.79 2.99 -24.04
N VAL A 89 -18.93 3.44 -24.54
CA VAL A 89 -19.46 2.97 -25.84
C VAL A 89 -18.96 3.88 -26.95
N LEU A 90 -18.24 3.31 -27.91
CA LEU A 90 -17.73 3.97 -29.10
C LEU A 90 -18.45 3.44 -30.35
N THR A 91 -18.82 4.35 -31.23
CA THR A 91 -19.46 4.07 -32.53
C THR A 91 -18.91 4.99 -33.60
N LYS A 92 -19.33 4.85 -34.87
CA LYS A 92 -18.91 5.80 -35.90
C LYS A 92 -19.45 7.21 -35.64
N ALA A 93 -20.65 7.31 -35.06
CA ALA A 93 -21.27 8.56 -34.63
C ALA A 93 -20.63 9.16 -33.37
N ILE A 94 -20.14 8.30 -32.46
CA ILE A 94 -19.44 8.68 -31.23
C ILE A 94 -18.01 8.11 -31.29
N PRO A 95 -17.13 8.64 -32.16
CA PRO A 95 -15.81 8.06 -32.37
C PRO A 95 -14.82 8.46 -31.29
N ARG A 96 -15.18 9.32 -30.33
CA ARG A 96 -14.29 9.81 -29.28
C ARG A 96 -15.05 9.95 -27.97
N VAL A 97 -14.41 9.53 -26.87
CA VAL A 97 -14.93 9.67 -25.51
C VAL A 97 -13.79 10.04 -24.54
N THR A 98 -14.12 10.83 -23.52
CA THR A 98 -13.15 11.25 -22.49
C THR A 98 -13.18 10.27 -21.33
N VAL A 99 -12.02 9.69 -21.02
CA VAL A 99 -11.83 8.82 -19.86
C VAL A 99 -11.50 9.67 -18.63
N TYR A 100 -10.60 10.65 -18.81
CA TYR A 100 -10.22 11.59 -17.77
C TYR A 100 -9.83 12.95 -18.36
N GLU A 101 -10.34 14.02 -17.77
CA GLU A 101 -9.86 15.39 -17.98
C GLU A 101 -10.15 16.23 -16.73
N HIS A 102 -9.13 16.91 -16.21
CA HIS A 102 -9.21 17.68 -14.96
C HIS A 102 -10.31 18.74 -15.04
N LEU A 103 -11.18 18.80 -14.02
CA LEU A 103 -12.36 19.67 -13.90
C LEU A 103 -13.46 19.44 -14.96
N VAL A 104 -13.26 18.53 -15.90
CA VAL A 104 -14.27 18.13 -16.89
C VAL A 104 -14.95 16.85 -16.46
N THR A 105 -14.15 15.82 -16.17
CA THR A 105 -14.66 14.55 -15.62
C THR A 105 -14.60 14.56 -14.11
N GLU A 106 -13.45 14.89 -13.54
CA GLU A 106 -13.14 14.75 -12.12
C GLU A 106 -12.14 15.83 -11.67
N GLU A 107 -12.17 16.17 -10.38
CA GLU A 107 -11.21 17.10 -9.79
C GLU A 107 -9.81 16.46 -9.68
N TYR A 108 -9.73 15.19 -9.30
CA TYR A 108 -8.46 14.50 -9.07
C TYR A 108 -8.12 13.51 -10.18
N TYR A 109 -6.82 13.25 -10.39
CA TYR A 109 -6.37 12.25 -11.37
C TYR A 109 -6.64 10.82 -10.83
N PRO A 110 -7.41 9.98 -11.55
CA PRO A 110 -7.95 8.73 -11.00
C PRO A 110 -7.02 7.52 -11.10
N PHE A 111 -5.78 7.70 -11.59
CA PHE A 111 -4.81 6.62 -11.74
C PHE A 111 -3.52 6.90 -10.96
N ARG A 112 -2.91 5.86 -10.41
CA ARG A 112 -1.54 5.92 -9.86
C ARG A 112 -0.55 5.35 -10.85
N CYS A 113 0.74 5.58 -10.63
CA CYS A 113 1.76 4.80 -11.33
C CYS A 113 1.60 3.32 -10.99
N GLY A 114 1.57 2.46 -12.00
CA GLY A 114 1.18 1.07 -11.82
C GLY A 114 0.71 0.39 -13.10
N MET A 115 0.30 -0.87 -12.97
CA MET A 115 -0.23 -1.68 -14.05
C MET A 115 -1.73 -1.89 -13.87
N TYR A 116 -2.48 -1.68 -14.95
CA TYR A 116 -3.93 -1.76 -14.98
C TYR A 116 -4.38 -2.63 -16.15
N HIS A 117 -5.61 -3.13 -16.06
CA HIS A 117 -6.25 -3.89 -17.13
C HIS A 117 -7.48 -3.15 -17.64
N PHE A 118 -7.78 -3.35 -18.92
CA PHE A 118 -9.03 -2.92 -19.55
C PHE A 118 -9.55 -4.06 -20.42
N SER A 119 -10.85 -4.06 -20.70
CA SER A 119 -11.44 -4.99 -21.66
C SER A 119 -12.24 -4.29 -22.73
N VAL A 120 -12.28 -4.90 -23.90
CA VAL A 120 -13.03 -4.47 -25.06
C VAL A 120 -14.07 -5.54 -25.34
N VAL A 121 -15.34 -5.16 -25.34
CA VAL A 121 -16.47 -6.03 -25.65
C VAL A 121 -16.94 -5.72 -27.08
N TYR A 122 -16.96 -6.74 -27.92
CA TYR A 122 -17.40 -6.64 -29.32
C TYR A 122 -18.07 -7.95 -29.74
N GLN A 123 -19.30 -7.86 -30.24
CA GLN A 123 -20.11 -9.03 -30.67
C GLN A 123 -20.16 -10.14 -29.60
N ASP A 124 -20.44 -9.76 -28.35
CA ASP A 124 -20.51 -10.65 -27.18
C ASP A 124 -19.18 -11.35 -26.79
N GLU A 125 -18.10 -11.09 -27.51
CA GLU A 125 -16.75 -11.54 -27.17
C GLU A 125 -15.98 -10.48 -26.37
N VAL A 126 -15.15 -10.93 -25.43
CA VAL A 126 -14.38 -10.06 -24.53
C VAL A 126 -12.88 -10.21 -24.78
N TYR A 127 -12.26 -9.09 -25.14
CA TYR A 127 -10.84 -8.99 -25.41
C TYR A 127 -10.14 -8.15 -24.33
N TYR A 128 -8.94 -8.55 -23.93
CA TYR A 128 -8.21 -7.96 -22.81
C TYR A 128 -6.96 -7.21 -23.26
N GLY A 129 -6.74 -6.05 -22.64
CA GLY A 129 -5.51 -5.28 -22.74
C GLY A 129 -5.04 -4.82 -21.35
N ALA A 130 -3.81 -4.32 -21.31
CA ALA A 130 -3.23 -3.74 -20.10
C ALA A 130 -2.68 -2.34 -20.41
N PHE A 131 -2.65 -1.48 -19.41
CA PHE A 131 -1.93 -0.22 -19.50
C PHE A 131 -1.07 0.04 -18.28
N ARG A 132 0.07 0.68 -18.50
CA ARG A 132 1.01 1.09 -17.46
C ARG A 132 1.04 2.60 -17.36
N ILE A 133 0.73 3.12 -16.18
CA ILE A 133 0.94 4.53 -15.87
C ILE A 133 2.39 4.71 -15.42
N ILE A 134 3.11 5.62 -16.07
CA ILE A 134 4.51 5.94 -15.78
C ILE A 134 4.65 7.36 -15.18
N PRO A 135 5.65 7.57 -14.31
CA PRO A 135 5.87 8.85 -13.66
C PRO A 135 6.15 9.97 -14.66
N LYS A 136 5.64 11.16 -14.36
CA LYS A 136 5.76 12.33 -15.26
C LYS A 136 7.14 12.98 -15.23
N ASN A 137 7.76 13.07 -14.06
CA ASN A 137 8.99 13.85 -13.87
C ASN A 137 10.21 12.98 -13.53
N LEU A 138 10.05 11.66 -13.51
CA LEU A 138 11.12 10.69 -13.28
C LEU A 138 11.12 9.67 -14.41
N ASP A 139 12.30 9.16 -14.77
CA ASP A 139 12.38 7.98 -15.63
C ASP A 139 12.09 6.69 -14.83
N ASN A 140 11.82 5.59 -15.55
CA ASN A 140 11.49 4.32 -14.91
C ASN A 140 12.59 3.80 -13.98
N SER A 141 13.87 3.99 -14.35
CA SER A 141 14.99 3.53 -13.53
C SER A 141 15.13 4.34 -12.24
N GLN A 142 14.86 5.64 -12.32
CA GLN A 142 14.84 6.53 -11.17
C GLN A 142 13.69 6.16 -10.23
N PHE A 143 12.51 5.93 -10.79
CA PHE A 143 11.34 5.54 -10.01
C PHE A 143 11.52 4.18 -9.34
N ASP A 144 12.05 3.19 -10.05
CA ASP A 144 12.36 1.87 -9.48
C ASP A 144 13.39 1.98 -8.35
N ALA A 145 14.40 2.85 -8.48
CA ALA A 145 15.37 3.10 -7.41
C ALA A 145 14.74 3.75 -6.17
N ILE A 146 13.80 4.68 -6.35
CA ILE A 146 13.01 5.24 -5.25
C ILE A 146 12.25 4.14 -4.52
N LEU A 147 11.51 3.31 -5.27
CA LEU A 147 10.72 2.22 -4.70
C LEU A 147 11.58 1.21 -3.94
N GLN A 148 12.75 0.86 -4.47
CA GLN A 148 13.71 -0.03 -3.81
C GLN A 148 14.24 0.57 -2.51
N LEU A 149 14.64 1.85 -2.52
CA LEU A 149 15.13 2.51 -1.31
C LEU A 149 14.05 2.53 -0.22
N LEU A 150 12.83 2.94 -0.56
CA LEU A 150 11.72 3.04 0.39
C LEU A 150 11.36 1.67 0.98
N ASN A 151 11.22 0.64 0.14
CA ASN A 151 10.89 -0.70 0.60
C ASN A 151 12.03 -1.38 1.38
N SER A 152 13.29 -0.95 1.20
CA SER A 152 14.40 -1.41 2.04
C SER A 152 14.31 -0.92 3.49
N MET A 153 13.64 0.22 3.71
CA MET A 153 13.46 0.83 5.03
C MET A 153 12.26 0.25 5.76
N PHE A 154 11.12 0.17 5.08
CA PHE A 154 9.91 -0.45 5.59
C PHE A 154 9.18 -1.15 4.45
N VAL A 155 8.96 -2.45 4.60
CA VAL A 155 8.28 -3.24 3.58
C VAL A 155 6.89 -2.67 3.38
N SER A 156 6.53 -2.44 2.12
CA SER A 156 5.22 -1.97 1.68
C SER A 156 4.88 -0.49 1.91
N ILE A 157 5.82 0.35 2.37
CA ILE A 157 5.57 1.80 2.49
C ILE A 157 5.29 2.48 1.14
N ALA A 158 5.75 1.90 0.03
CA ALA A 158 5.54 2.47 -1.30
C ALA A 158 4.17 2.15 -1.91
N TYR A 159 3.42 1.20 -1.35
CA TYR A 159 2.15 0.72 -1.91
C TYR A 159 0.95 1.50 -1.33
N ASP A 160 -0.07 1.72 -2.16
CA ASP A 160 -1.32 2.35 -1.74
C ASP A 160 -2.35 1.28 -1.37
N ASN A 161 -2.43 0.96 -0.08
CA ASN A 161 -3.32 -0.07 0.45
C ASN A 161 -4.70 0.46 0.88
N GLU A 162 -4.92 1.78 0.88
CA GLU A 162 -6.12 2.40 1.48
C GLU A 162 -7.26 2.66 0.49
N HIS A 163 -6.97 2.78 -0.81
CA HIS A 163 -7.93 3.26 -1.81
C HIS A 163 -8.22 2.27 -2.94
N TYR A 164 -7.89 0.98 -2.79
CA TYR A 164 -8.05 0.02 -3.89
C TYR A 164 -9.34 -0.79 -3.79
N ASP A 165 -10.20 -0.66 -4.81
CA ASP A 165 -11.45 -1.42 -4.94
C ASP A 165 -11.22 -2.93 -5.15
N GLU A 166 -11.83 -3.70 -4.26
CA GLU A 166 -11.76 -5.15 -4.12
C GLU A 166 -12.35 -5.92 -5.32
N ASN A 167 -13.17 -5.25 -6.15
CA ASN A 167 -13.87 -5.89 -7.26
C ASN A 167 -13.01 -6.14 -8.51
N GLN A 168 -11.84 -5.52 -8.63
CA GLN A 168 -11.07 -5.55 -9.89
C GLN A 168 -9.92 -6.55 -9.95
N VAL A 169 -9.62 -7.19 -8.83
CA VAL A 169 -8.60 -8.26 -8.78
C VAL A 169 -9.19 -9.53 -8.21
N LYS A 170 -10.10 -10.14 -8.97
CA LYS A 170 -10.33 -11.58 -8.82
C LYS A 170 -9.05 -12.31 -9.22
N LYS A 171 -8.31 -12.73 -8.19
CA LYS A 171 -6.99 -13.39 -8.09
C LYS A 171 -5.81 -12.43 -7.92
N ARG A 172 -5.58 -12.07 -6.66
CA ARG A 172 -4.39 -11.37 -6.17
C ARG A 172 -3.56 -12.35 -5.34
N GLU A 173 -2.26 -12.38 -5.58
CA GLU A 173 -1.30 -13.04 -4.69
C GLU A 173 -1.19 -12.31 -3.35
N TYR A 174 -0.64 -13.02 -2.38
CA TYR A 174 -1.13 -13.03 -1.02
C TYR A 174 -0.32 -12.11 -0.10
N ASP A 175 -0.93 -10.99 0.32
CA ASP A 175 -0.55 -10.32 1.56
C ASP A 175 -1.37 -10.86 2.74
N ASP A 176 -0.91 -10.58 3.97
CA ASP A 176 -1.59 -10.99 5.19
C ASP A 176 -3.06 -10.52 5.18
N TYR A 177 -3.33 -9.32 4.69
CA TYR A 177 -4.65 -8.71 4.65
C TYR A 177 -5.64 -9.45 3.72
N SER A 178 -5.21 -9.78 2.50
CA SER A 178 -5.99 -10.55 1.52
C SER A 178 -6.28 -11.95 2.02
N LEU A 179 -5.34 -12.57 2.73
CA LEU A 179 -5.56 -13.86 3.38
C LEU A 179 -6.63 -13.77 4.46
N LEU A 180 -6.57 -12.74 5.32
CA LEU A 180 -7.57 -12.52 6.38
C LEU A 180 -8.95 -12.21 5.78
N LYS A 181 -9.01 -11.37 4.75
CA LYS A 181 -10.25 -11.04 4.08
C LYS A 181 -10.88 -12.26 3.40
N TRP A 182 -10.09 -13.03 2.67
CA TRP A 182 -10.56 -14.28 2.08
C TRP A 182 -11.08 -15.24 3.16
N LEU A 183 -10.38 -15.35 4.29
CA LEU A 183 -10.81 -16.18 5.42
C LEU A 183 -12.15 -15.70 6.00
N ILE A 184 -12.38 -14.39 6.09
CA ILE A 184 -13.65 -13.80 6.54
C ILE A 184 -14.78 -14.11 5.55
N GLU A 185 -14.56 -13.83 4.27
CA GLU A 185 -15.55 -14.04 3.19
C GLU A 185 -15.91 -15.53 3.03
N ASN A 186 -14.95 -16.42 3.26
CA ASN A 186 -15.09 -17.87 3.04
C ASN A 186 -15.28 -18.65 4.34
N GLU A 187 -15.55 -17.98 5.47
CA GLU A 187 -15.70 -18.61 6.79
C GLU A 187 -16.71 -19.76 6.75
N GLN A 188 -17.90 -19.53 6.20
CA GLN A 188 -18.98 -20.52 6.19
C GLN A 188 -18.58 -21.81 5.46
N MET A 189 -17.92 -21.67 4.31
CA MET A 189 -17.44 -22.79 3.51
C MET A 189 -16.40 -23.61 4.30
N ILE A 190 -15.47 -22.93 4.98
CA ILE A 190 -14.46 -23.57 5.82
C ILE A 190 -15.11 -24.32 6.98
N LEU A 191 -16.04 -23.70 7.69
CA LEU A 191 -16.76 -24.33 8.82
C LEU A 191 -17.58 -25.54 8.37
N GLN A 192 -18.22 -25.47 7.20
CA GLN A 192 -18.95 -26.59 6.62
C GLN A 192 -18.02 -27.77 6.29
N ALA A 193 -16.80 -27.50 5.80
CA ALA A 193 -15.80 -28.55 5.56
C ALA A 193 -15.41 -29.27 6.87
N TYR A 194 -15.19 -28.53 7.97
CA TYR A 194 -14.96 -29.13 9.29
C TYR A 194 -16.15 -29.97 9.77
N GLN A 195 -17.38 -29.46 9.62
CA GLN A 195 -18.59 -30.19 9.99
C GLN A 195 -18.79 -31.46 9.16
N TYR A 196 -18.40 -31.43 7.87
CA TYR A 196 -18.46 -32.59 7.00
C TYR A 196 -17.49 -33.69 7.46
N LEU A 197 -16.25 -33.32 7.84
CA LEU A 197 -15.28 -34.24 8.42
C LEU A 197 -15.82 -34.87 9.71
N GLU A 198 -16.44 -34.08 10.58
CA GLU A 198 -17.03 -34.55 11.82
C GLU A 198 -18.24 -35.49 11.61
N LYS A 199 -19.05 -35.28 10.57
CA LYS A 199 -20.31 -36.02 10.36
C LYS A 199 -20.12 -37.28 9.50
N LYS A 200 -19.42 -37.17 8.37
CA LYS A 200 -19.34 -38.24 7.35
C LYS A 200 -18.05 -39.06 7.39
N GLU A 201 -16.96 -38.49 7.92
CA GLU A 201 -15.66 -39.18 8.04
C GLU A 201 -15.36 -39.60 9.49
N LYS A 202 -16.40 -39.64 10.34
CA LYS A 202 -16.35 -39.98 11.77
C LYS A 202 -15.78 -41.37 12.06
N VAL A 203 -15.79 -42.24 11.05
CA VAL A 203 -15.32 -43.60 11.13
C VAL A 203 -14.12 -43.73 10.21
N SER A 204 -12.93 -43.50 10.76
CA SER A 204 -11.65 -43.82 10.11
C SER A 204 -11.46 -45.35 10.08
N THR A 205 -12.50 -46.15 9.88
CA THR A 205 -12.38 -47.61 9.74
C THR A 205 -12.90 -48.08 8.40
N VAL A 206 -12.08 -48.86 7.71
CA VAL A 206 -12.42 -49.51 6.46
C VAL A 206 -12.55 -51.00 6.68
N SER A 207 -13.56 -51.59 6.04
CA SER A 207 -13.69 -53.03 6.06
C SER A 207 -12.66 -53.66 5.13
N TYR A 208 -11.88 -54.61 5.64
CA TYR A 208 -11.00 -55.46 4.86
C TYR A 208 -11.36 -56.92 5.08
N TYR A 209 -10.76 -57.79 4.28
CA TYR A 209 -11.03 -59.22 4.31
C TYR A 209 -9.79 -59.96 4.78
N GLU A 210 -9.91 -60.68 5.89
CA GLU A 210 -8.85 -61.49 6.50
C GLU A 210 -9.12 -62.97 6.22
N ILE A 211 -8.11 -63.71 5.76
CA ILE A 211 -8.22 -65.15 5.54
C ILE A 211 -7.83 -65.88 6.82
N ALA A 212 -8.74 -66.69 7.38
CA ALA A 212 -8.49 -67.47 8.59
C ALA A 212 -9.03 -68.90 8.48
N ASN A 213 -8.56 -69.80 9.33
CA ASN A 213 -8.99 -71.21 9.35
C ASN A 213 -10.36 -71.42 10.02
N TYR A 214 -11.00 -70.37 10.54
CA TYR A 214 -12.30 -70.41 11.19
C TYR A 214 -13.22 -69.29 10.66
N PRO A 215 -14.53 -69.55 10.52
CA PRO A 215 -15.48 -68.54 10.05
C PRO A 215 -15.79 -67.51 11.15
N ARG A 216 -15.91 -66.24 10.75
CA ARG A 216 -16.42 -65.12 11.57
C ARG A 216 -17.44 -64.33 10.74
N LYS A 217 -17.63 -63.04 11.03
CA LYS A 217 -18.60 -62.17 10.34
C LYS A 217 -18.30 -62.11 8.83
N LYS A 218 -19.24 -62.60 8.01
CA LYS A 218 -19.18 -62.59 6.54
C LYS A 218 -20.25 -61.64 5.98
N ASP A 219 -19.93 -61.01 4.86
CA ASP A 219 -20.91 -60.30 4.04
C ASP A 219 -20.97 -60.92 2.64
N ARG A 220 -21.91 -60.45 1.80
CA ARG A 220 -22.09 -61.00 0.44
C ARG A 220 -20.80 -60.99 -0.39
N LYS A 221 -19.94 -59.98 -0.19
CA LYS A 221 -18.65 -59.84 -0.89
C LYS A 221 -17.59 -60.80 -0.35
N ALA A 222 -17.59 -61.12 0.95
CA ALA A 222 -16.76 -62.18 1.53
C ALA A 222 -17.12 -63.55 0.93
N LEU A 223 -18.41 -63.86 0.85
CA LEU A 223 -18.91 -65.12 0.27
C LEU A 223 -18.54 -65.23 -1.22
N GLN A 224 -18.76 -64.18 -2.00
CA GLN A 224 -18.35 -64.13 -3.42
C GLN A 224 -16.84 -64.30 -3.62
N LYS A 225 -16.01 -63.83 -2.69
CA LYS A 225 -14.55 -64.05 -2.73
C LYS A 225 -14.16 -65.48 -2.37
N GLU A 226 -14.85 -66.11 -1.41
CA GLU A 226 -14.66 -67.53 -1.08
C GLU A 226 -15.02 -68.44 -2.26
N GLU A 227 -16.10 -68.12 -2.98
CA GLU A 227 -16.59 -68.86 -4.15
C GLU A 227 -15.77 -68.60 -5.43
N SER A 228 -14.81 -67.66 -5.39
CA SER A 228 -13.99 -67.36 -6.56
C SER A 228 -13.03 -68.51 -6.88
N ILE A 229 -12.94 -68.86 -8.17
CA ILE A 229 -12.10 -69.98 -8.67
C ILE A 229 -10.64 -69.82 -8.23
N SER A 230 -10.14 -68.58 -8.21
CA SER A 230 -8.78 -68.26 -7.78
C SER A 230 -8.54 -68.51 -6.28
N PHE A 231 -9.56 -68.33 -5.44
CA PHE A 231 -9.47 -68.57 -3.99
C PHE A 231 -9.60 -70.06 -3.65
N MET A 232 -10.54 -70.75 -4.31
CA MET A 232 -10.73 -72.20 -4.15
C MET A 232 -9.48 -73.01 -4.54
N LYS A 233 -8.73 -72.56 -5.56
CA LYS A 233 -7.46 -73.17 -5.98
C LYS A 233 -6.29 -72.92 -5.03
N ALA A 234 -6.30 -71.82 -4.28
CA ALA A 234 -5.11 -71.33 -3.58
C ALA A 234 -4.92 -71.89 -2.17
N LYS A 235 -5.98 -72.13 -1.38
CA LYS A 235 -5.84 -72.66 0.00
C LYS A 235 -7.10 -73.39 0.47
N GLY A 236 -6.99 -74.68 0.80
CA GLY A 236 -8.09 -75.47 1.39
C GLY A 236 -8.64 -74.92 2.72
N TRP A 237 -9.88 -75.28 3.05
CA TRP A 237 -10.65 -75.01 4.29
C TRP A 237 -10.33 -73.68 5.00
N LYS A 238 -10.23 -72.58 4.25
CA LYS A 238 -10.03 -71.22 4.78
C LYS A 238 -11.23 -70.35 4.47
N HIS A 239 -11.52 -69.45 5.40
CA HIS A 239 -12.65 -68.52 5.33
C HIS A 239 -12.16 -67.08 5.17
N VAL A 240 -12.88 -66.30 4.37
CA VAL A 240 -12.71 -64.86 4.16
C VAL A 240 -13.62 -64.12 5.13
N ASN A 241 -13.04 -63.53 6.17
CA ASN A 241 -13.77 -62.84 7.23
C ASN A 241 -13.70 -61.32 7.03
N LYS A 242 -14.84 -60.64 7.18
CA LYS A 242 -14.87 -59.17 7.19
C LYS A 242 -14.32 -58.65 8.52
N ARG A 243 -13.28 -57.85 8.45
CA ARG A 243 -12.67 -57.13 9.57
C ARG A 243 -12.71 -55.65 9.33
N TRP A 244 -12.56 -54.87 10.40
CA TRP A 244 -12.42 -53.43 10.34
C TRP A 244 -11.01 -53.07 10.76
N LYS A 245 -10.35 -52.20 10.01
CA LYS A 245 -9.07 -51.60 10.40
C LYS A 245 -9.16 -50.10 10.26
N VAL A 246 -8.27 -49.39 10.93
CA VAL A 246 -8.15 -47.95 10.73
C VAL A 246 -7.72 -47.67 9.28
N ASP A 247 -8.42 -46.75 8.63
CA ASP A 247 -7.99 -46.17 7.37
C ASP A 247 -6.88 -45.17 7.68
N GLU A 248 -5.65 -45.67 7.68
CA GLU A 248 -4.44 -44.90 7.96
C GLU A 248 -4.33 -43.65 7.07
N LYS A 249 -4.81 -43.72 5.82
CA LYS A 249 -4.78 -42.56 4.91
C LYS A 249 -5.73 -41.47 5.38
N LYS A 250 -6.96 -41.83 5.77
CA LYS A 250 -7.94 -40.87 6.29
C LYS A 250 -7.50 -40.29 7.63
N ALA A 251 -7.03 -41.14 8.55
CA ALA A 251 -6.50 -40.71 9.84
C ALA A 251 -5.35 -39.70 9.67
N ARG A 252 -4.44 -39.97 8.74
CA ARG A 252 -3.34 -39.06 8.38
C ARG A 252 -3.85 -37.71 7.86
N LEU A 253 -4.81 -37.70 6.92
CA LEU A 253 -5.38 -36.46 6.38
C LEU A 253 -6.09 -35.63 7.45
N GLN A 254 -6.83 -36.28 8.36
CA GLN A 254 -7.44 -35.63 9.51
C GLN A 254 -6.38 -35.03 10.44
N GLY A 255 -5.26 -35.74 10.65
CA GLY A 255 -4.12 -35.26 11.43
C GLY A 255 -3.45 -34.02 10.83
N ILE A 256 -3.32 -33.97 9.49
CA ILE A 256 -2.79 -32.80 8.78
C ILE A 256 -3.73 -31.60 8.96
N VAL A 257 -5.04 -31.80 8.79
CA VAL A 257 -6.03 -30.74 9.03
C VAL A 257 -5.87 -30.20 10.45
N LYS A 258 -5.87 -31.06 11.48
CA LYS A 258 -5.72 -30.65 12.88
C LYS A 258 -4.45 -29.83 13.12
N TYR A 259 -3.31 -30.30 12.59
CA TYR A 259 -2.03 -29.60 12.72
C TYR A 259 -2.08 -28.21 12.06
N LYS A 260 -2.58 -28.11 10.82
CA LYS A 260 -2.70 -26.85 10.08
C LYS A 260 -3.69 -25.88 10.73
N THR A 261 -4.81 -26.36 11.27
CA THR A 261 -5.77 -25.54 12.04
C THR A 261 -5.12 -24.94 13.29
N LYS A 262 -4.27 -25.70 13.99
CA LYS A 262 -3.53 -25.15 15.15
C LYS A 262 -2.55 -24.06 14.73
N ARG A 263 -1.84 -24.23 13.61
CA ARG A 263 -0.96 -23.18 13.07
C ARG A 263 -1.73 -21.92 12.69
N LEU A 264 -2.88 -22.07 12.01
CA LEU A 264 -3.79 -20.95 11.72
C LEU A 264 -4.16 -20.19 13.00
N LEU A 265 -4.50 -20.89 14.08
CA LEU A 265 -4.87 -20.24 15.34
C LEU A 265 -3.74 -19.42 15.94
N VAL A 266 -2.48 -19.87 15.82
CA VAL A 266 -1.29 -19.13 16.25
C VAL A 266 -1.09 -17.89 15.38
N TYR A 267 -1.17 -18.05 14.05
CA TYR A 267 -1.09 -16.95 13.09
C TYR A 267 -2.15 -15.86 13.35
N LEU A 268 -3.42 -16.27 13.48
CA LEU A 268 -4.53 -15.36 13.80
C LEU A 268 -4.29 -14.63 15.12
N HIS A 269 -3.76 -15.31 16.14
CA HIS A 269 -3.46 -14.68 17.42
C HIS A 269 -2.38 -13.60 17.29
N HIS A 270 -1.30 -13.86 16.56
CA HIS A 270 -0.22 -12.91 16.34
C HIS A 270 -0.68 -11.65 15.59
N ILE A 271 -1.44 -11.83 14.51
CA ILE A 271 -1.98 -10.72 13.73
C ILE A 271 -2.98 -9.91 14.54
N MET A 272 -3.88 -10.56 15.26
CA MET A 272 -4.84 -9.85 16.11
C MET A 272 -4.13 -9.00 17.18
N LEU A 273 -3.01 -9.46 17.75
CA LEU A 273 -2.20 -8.65 18.68
C LEU A 273 -1.60 -7.42 17.99
N THR A 274 -1.15 -7.57 16.75
CA THR A 274 -0.59 -6.48 15.94
C THR A 274 -1.65 -5.43 15.62
N LEU A 275 -2.83 -5.86 15.14
CA LEU A 275 -3.97 -4.99 14.87
C LEU A 275 -4.48 -4.28 16.13
N LEU A 276 -4.49 -4.96 17.29
CA LEU A 276 -4.86 -4.35 18.57
C LEU A 276 -3.85 -3.27 19.00
N ALA A 277 -2.55 -3.51 18.79
CA ALA A 277 -1.52 -2.53 19.11
C ALA A 277 -1.62 -1.29 18.21
N GLU A 278 -1.83 -1.49 16.90
CA GLU A 278 -2.06 -0.40 15.94
C GLU A 278 -3.31 0.42 16.28
N LYS A 279 -4.42 -0.27 16.60
CA LYS A 279 -5.65 0.37 17.06
C LYS A 279 -5.43 1.21 18.33
N GLN A 280 -4.62 0.72 19.27
CA GLN A 280 -4.31 1.49 20.48
C GLN A 280 -3.53 2.75 20.15
N GLN A 281 -2.53 2.67 19.26
CA GLN A 281 -1.77 3.85 18.81
C GLN A 281 -2.65 4.91 18.14
N LEU A 282 -3.59 4.48 17.28
CA LEU A 282 -4.55 5.38 16.66
C LEU A 282 -5.43 6.08 17.71
N ARG A 283 -5.92 5.34 18.72
CA ARG A 283 -6.72 5.89 19.81
C ARG A 283 -5.96 6.91 20.64
N ASP A 284 -4.73 6.59 21.03
CA ASP A 284 -3.88 7.49 21.81
C ASP A 284 -3.64 8.81 21.05
N ARG A 285 -3.40 8.71 19.74
CA ARG A 285 -3.21 9.88 18.88
C ARG A 285 -4.49 10.71 18.73
N VAL A 286 -5.65 10.06 18.59
CA VAL A 286 -6.95 10.75 18.53
C VAL A 286 -7.22 11.53 19.83
N GLU A 287 -6.91 10.97 20.99
CA GLU A 287 -7.06 11.68 22.26
C GLU A 287 -6.12 12.89 22.37
N GLN A 288 -4.85 12.75 21.96
CA GLN A 288 -3.92 13.89 21.87
C GLN A 288 -4.47 15.01 20.98
N LEU A 289 -4.98 14.67 19.79
CA LEU A 289 -5.56 15.65 18.86
C LEU A 289 -6.81 16.32 19.42
N LYS A 290 -7.65 15.60 20.18
CA LYS A 290 -8.82 16.16 20.87
C LYS A 290 -8.43 17.15 21.97
N GLU A 291 -7.40 16.83 22.76
CA GLU A 291 -6.88 17.76 23.78
C GLU A 291 -6.35 19.03 23.13
N GLU A 292 -5.54 18.88 22.08
CA GLU A 292 -5.05 20.01 21.29
C GLU A 292 -6.20 20.86 20.70
N GLN A 293 -7.29 20.23 20.26
CA GLN A 293 -8.49 20.91 19.80
C GLN A 293 -9.16 21.72 20.91
N ARG A 294 -9.29 21.16 22.11
CA ARG A 294 -9.86 21.88 23.27
C ARG A 294 -9.05 23.13 23.56
N HIS A 295 -7.72 23.02 23.58
CA HIS A 295 -6.85 24.18 23.76
C HIS A 295 -7.02 25.23 22.65
N THR A 296 -7.11 24.79 21.39
CA THR A 296 -7.34 25.68 20.24
C THR A 296 -8.71 26.37 20.34
N ASN A 297 -9.75 25.68 20.83
CA ASN A 297 -11.10 26.22 20.99
C ASN A 297 -11.20 27.27 22.09
N VAL A 298 -10.54 27.04 23.23
CA VAL A 298 -10.46 28.03 24.31
C VAL A 298 -9.78 29.30 23.80
N PHE A 299 -8.64 29.14 23.10
CA PHE A 299 -7.92 30.26 22.52
C PHE A 299 -8.75 31.01 21.48
N LEU A 300 -9.47 30.32 20.60
CA LEU A 300 -10.40 30.94 19.63
C LEU A 300 -11.47 31.80 20.31
N ARG A 301 -12.03 31.35 21.44
CA ARG A 301 -13.02 32.13 22.21
C ARG A 301 -12.41 33.37 22.86
N GLU A 302 -11.15 33.31 23.28
CA GLU A 302 -10.41 34.45 23.81
C GLU A 302 -10.09 35.45 22.69
N LEU A 303 -9.65 34.98 21.52
CA LEU A 303 -9.43 35.79 20.32
C LEU A 303 -10.70 36.49 19.85
N ASP A 304 -11.86 35.82 19.92
CA ASP A 304 -13.12 36.43 19.47
C ASP A 304 -13.56 37.60 20.35
N LYS A 305 -13.20 37.59 21.64
CA LYS A 305 -13.47 38.69 22.58
C LYS A 305 -12.53 39.89 22.41
N ALA A 306 -11.33 39.68 21.86
CA ALA A 306 -10.37 40.76 21.67
C ALA A 306 -10.65 41.53 20.36
N LEU A 307 -11.10 42.78 20.52
CA LEU A 307 -11.53 43.68 19.44
C LEU A 307 -10.41 44.16 18.50
N ALA A 308 -9.15 44.10 18.96
CA ALA A 308 -7.98 44.60 18.22
C ALA A 308 -7.35 43.57 17.26
N ILE A 309 -7.87 42.33 17.20
CA ILE A 309 -7.29 41.24 16.41
C ILE A 309 -7.80 41.30 14.98
N THR A 310 -6.89 41.17 14.01
CA THR A 310 -7.23 41.19 12.60
C THR A 310 -8.08 39.98 12.20
N GLY A 311 -9.02 40.17 11.26
CA GLY A 311 -9.82 39.07 10.72
C GLY A 311 -8.97 37.95 10.11
N ARG A 312 -7.77 38.28 9.60
CA ARG A 312 -6.81 37.31 9.06
C ARG A 312 -6.29 36.35 10.13
N GLU A 313 -6.03 36.80 11.34
CA GLU A 313 -5.63 35.90 12.44
C GLU A 313 -6.76 34.95 12.83
N LYS A 314 -7.99 35.45 12.95
CA LYS A 314 -9.17 34.62 13.24
C LYS A 314 -9.34 33.51 12.19
N THR A 315 -9.11 33.80 10.91
CA THR A 315 -9.18 32.80 9.84
C THR A 315 -8.11 31.72 9.98
N LYS A 316 -6.87 32.06 10.35
CA LYS A 316 -5.78 31.06 10.53
C LYS A 316 -6.09 30.04 11.62
N TYR A 317 -6.64 30.48 12.75
CA TYR A 317 -7.02 29.57 13.84
C TYR A 317 -8.21 28.68 13.47
N LYS A 318 -9.16 29.18 12.68
CA LYS A 318 -10.26 28.38 12.12
C LYS A 318 -9.73 27.30 11.16
N GLN A 319 -8.76 27.63 10.30
CA GLN A 319 -8.11 26.65 9.42
C GLN A 319 -7.33 25.60 10.21
N LEU A 320 -6.57 25.99 11.24
CA LEU A 320 -5.89 25.04 12.14
C LEU A 320 -6.88 24.08 12.80
N GLN A 321 -8.03 24.58 13.26
CA GLN A 321 -9.08 23.77 13.85
C GLN A 321 -9.66 22.78 12.82
N HIS A 322 -9.87 23.22 11.58
CA HIS A 322 -10.38 22.38 10.49
C HIS A 322 -9.43 21.21 10.18
N LEU A 323 -8.15 21.49 9.96
CA LEU A 323 -7.14 20.47 9.66
C LEU A 323 -7.08 19.39 10.74
N LYS A 324 -7.15 19.80 12.02
CA LYS A 324 -7.19 18.84 13.14
C LYS A 324 -8.45 18.01 13.18
N ARG A 325 -9.61 18.56 12.78
CA ARG A 325 -10.86 17.78 12.69
C ARG A 325 -10.74 16.71 11.60
N GLU A 326 -10.20 17.07 10.44
CA GLU A 326 -9.97 16.13 9.34
C GLU A 326 -9.01 15.00 9.73
N GLU A 327 -7.92 15.31 10.43
CA GLU A 327 -6.98 14.31 10.94
C GLU A 327 -7.66 13.33 11.91
N VAL A 328 -8.49 13.83 12.83
CA VAL A 328 -9.29 12.99 13.75
C VAL A 328 -10.27 12.10 12.98
N THR A 329 -10.98 12.64 11.98
CA THR A 329 -11.90 11.85 11.15
C THR A 329 -11.18 10.70 10.45
N ARG A 330 -10.05 10.99 9.78
CA ARG A 330 -9.24 9.97 9.09
C ARG A 330 -8.74 8.88 10.03
N MET A 331 -8.25 9.26 11.21
CA MET A 331 -7.77 8.26 12.20
C MET A 331 -8.90 7.38 12.74
N ASN A 332 -10.10 7.95 12.94
CA ASN A 332 -11.27 7.18 13.35
C ASN A 332 -11.73 6.23 12.23
N GLU A 333 -11.66 6.63 10.96
CA GLU A 333 -11.94 5.76 9.82
C GLU A 333 -10.97 4.58 9.76
N LYS A 334 -9.65 4.83 9.90
CA LYS A 334 -8.64 3.77 10.00
C LYS A 334 -8.92 2.83 11.18
N SER A 335 -9.28 3.36 12.35
CA SER A 335 -9.64 2.54 13.50
C SER A 335 -10.92 1.71 13.24
N GLY A 336 -11.91 2.27 12.56
CA GLY A 336 -13.14 1.56 12.19
C GLY A 336 -12.89 0.44 11.18
N HIS A 337 -11.94 0.64 10.26
CA HIS A 337 -11.49 -0.40 9.34
C HIS A 337 -10.79 -1.55 10.05
N ILE A 338 -9.92 -1.27 11.03
CA ILE A 338 -9.33 -2.33 11.86
C ILE A 338 -10.43 -3.12 12.59
N ASP A 339 -11.46 -2.44 13.09
CA ASP A 339 -12.58 -3.09 13.80
C ASP A 339 -13.41 -4.01 12.90
N SER A 340 -13.66 -3.62 11.66
CA SER A 340 -14.40 -4.44 10.70
C SER A 340 -13.69 -5.77 10.38
N ILE A 341 -12.37 -5.85 10.58
CA ILE A 341 -11.56 -7.07 10.38
C ILE A 341 -11.42 -7.85 11.69
N LEU A 342 -11.14 -7.15 12.79
CA LEU A 342 -10.80 -7.77 14.07
C LEU A 342 -11.98 -8.56 14.64
N GLU A 343 -13.21 -8.04 14.53
CA GLU A 343 -14.42 -8.68 15.03
C GLU A 343 -14.70 -10.04 14.35
N PRO A 344 -14.76 -10.14 13.00
CA PRO A 344 -14.86 -11.41 12.31
C PRO A 344 -13.73 -12.40 12.65
N LEU A 345 -12.48 -11.93 12.71
CA LEU A 345 -11.34 -12.81 13.01
C LEU A 345 -11.41 -13.40 14.42
N GLN A 346 -11.85 -12.62 15.41
CA GLN A 346 -12.11 -13.11 16.76
C GLN A 346 -13.16 -14.23 16.77
N LEU A 347 -14.25 -14.05 16.02
CA LEU A 347 -15.31 -15.04 15.89
C LEU A 347 -14.81 -16.33 15.24
N ILE A 348 -14.06 -16.21 14.14
CA ILE A 348 -13.44 -17.34 13.43
C ILE A 348 -12.48 -18.08 14.35
N GLN A 349 -11.61 -17.36 15.05
CA GLN A 349 -10.67 -17.95 16.00
C GLN A 349 -11.39 -18.73 17.11
N LYS A 350 -12.47 -18.16 17.67
CA LYS A 350 -13.29 -18.82 18.69
C LYS A 350 -13.96 -20.09 18.15
N ARG A 351 -14.52 -20.04 16.95
CA ARG A 351 -15.17 -21.20 16.30
C ARG A 351 -14.18 -22.31 15.98
N LEU A 352 -13.00 -21.99 15.46
CA LEU A 352 -11.94 -22.96 15.19
C LEU A 352 -11.39 -23.60 16.49
N LYS A 353 -11.19 -22.81 17.55
CA LYS A 353 -10.86 -23.35 18.89
C LYS A 353 -11.94 -24.33 19.37
N THR A 354 -13.21 -23.97 19.20
CA THR A 354 -14.36 -24.80 19.61
C THR A 354 -14.40 -26.11 18.82
N ILE A 355 -14.12 -26.07 17.52
CA ILE A 355 -14.00 -27.26 16.66
C ILE A 355 -12.93 -28.20 17.22
N LEU A 356 -11.72 -27.70 17.49
CA LEU A 356 -10.62 -28.53 18.00
C LEU A 356 -10.90 -29.14 19.40
N LEU A 357 -11.83 -28.55 20.17
CA LEU A 357 -12.23 -29.06 21.48
C LEU A 357 -13.29 -30.17 21.43
N LYS A 358 -13.92 -30.39 20.28
CA LYS A 358 -14.92 -31.47 20.11
C LYS A 358 -14.26 -32.84 20.22
N SER A 359 -15.06 -33.83 20.65
CA SER A 359 -14.59 -35.21 20.87
C SER A 359 -13.87 -35.81 19.66
N PHE A 360 -14.38 -35.59 18.44
CA PHE A 360 -13.75 -36.07 17.21
C PHE A 360 -12.29 -35.59 17.09
N TRP A 361 -12.04 -34.28 17.11
CA TRP A 361 -10.71 -33.70 16.92
C TRP A 361 -9.75 -33.95 18.07
N LYS A 362 -10.25 -34.21 19.29
CA LYS A 362 -9.43 -34.64 20.43
C LYS A 362 -8.73 -35.99 20.17
N HIS A 363 -9.42 -36.95 19.54
CA HIS A 363 -8.89 -38.30 19.29
C HIS A 363 -8.08 -38.43 17.99
N VAL A 364 -8.08 -37.42 17.13
CA VAL A 364 -7.24 -37.39 15.92
C VAL A 364 -5.80 -37.06 16.33
N GLU A 365 -4.84 -37.92 16.01
CA GLU A 365 -3.41 -37.63 16.18
C GLU A 365 -2.93 -36.59 15.18
N GLU A 366 -1.97 -35.75 15.59
CA GLU A 366 -1.43 -34.71 14.70
C GLU A 366 -0.42 -35.29 13.72
N GLU A 367 -0.57 -34.94 12.45
CA GLU A 367 0.37 -35.33 11.40
C GLU A 367 1.06 -34.07 10.87
N LYS A 368 2.39 -34.02 10.99
CA LYS A 368 3.20 -32.88 10.58
C LYS A 368 3.64 -32.95 9.12
N THR A 369 3.45 -34.10 8.45
CA THR A 369 3.88 -34.28 7.06
C THR A 369 3.12 -33.33 6.11
N LEU A 370 3.83 -32.75 5.15
CA LEU A 370 3.30 -31.81 4.14
C LEU A 370 2.81 -32.48 2.85
N LEU A 371 2.98 -33.80 2.72
CA LEU A 371 2.63 -34.56 1.52
C LEU A 371 1.27 -35.25 1.69
N TYR A 372 0.32 -34.91 0.82
CA TYR A 372 -0.99 -35.55 0.74
C TYR A 372 -1.33 -35.97 -0.71
N PRO A 373 -2.27 -36.91 -0.92
CA PRO A 373 -2.57 -37.45 -2.25
C PRO A 373 -3.20 -36.41 -3.18
N SER A 374 -2.95 -36.54 -4.48
CA SER A 374 -3.47 -35.65 -5.54
C SER A 374 -5.01 -35.70 -5.69
N ILE A 375 -5.65 -36.77 -5.22
CA ILE A 375 -7.09 -36.95 -5.27
C ILE A 375 -7.63 -36.85 -3.84
N LEU A 376 -8.43 -35.81 -3.60
CA LEU A 376 -8.97 -35.45 -2.29
C LEU A 376 -10.49 -35.50 -2.30
N SER A 377 -11.09 -35.85 -1.16
CA SER A 377 -12.53 -35.69 -0.99
C SER A 377 -12.88 -34.23 -0.68
N TYR A 378 -14.14 -33.86 -0.93
CA TYR A 378 -14.70 -32.50 -0.78
C TYR A 378 -14.18 -31.68 0.41
N PRO A 379 -14.17 -32.17 1.67
CA PRO A 379 -13.69 -31.35 2.79
C PRO A 379 -12.19 -31.00 2.68
N TYR A 380 -11.36 -31.88 2.12
CA TYR A 380 -9.93 -31.64 1.96
C TYR A 380 -9.64 -30.76 0.74
N THR A 381 -10.44 -30.83 -0.32
CA THR A 381 -10.33 -29.91 -1.48
C THR A 381 -10.64 -28.46 -1.12
N VAL A 382 -11.39 -28.22 -0.04
CA VAL A 382 -11.66 -26.87 0.48
C VAL A 382 -10.54 -26.41 1.41
N LEU A 383 -10.12 -27.25 2.35
CA LEU A 383 -9.20 -26.85 3.42
C LEU A 383 -7.73 -26.80 2.99
N PHE A 384 -7.28 -27.74 2.14
CA PHE A 384 -5.86 -27.85 1.81
C PHE A 384 -5.36 -26.74 0.89
N PRO A 385 -6.06 -26.31 -0.17
CA PRO A 385 -5.63 -25.16 -0.95
C PRO A 385 -5.50 -23.88 -0.11
N PHE A 386 -6.38 -23.70 0.88
CA PHE A 386 -6.28 -22.60 1.84
C PHE A 386 -5.05 -22.73 2.75
N PHE A 387 -4.76 -23.92 3.28
CA PHE A 387 -3.56 -24.13 4.10
C PHE A 387 -2.26 -24.01 3.30
N GLU A 388 -2.25 -24.40 2.04
CA GLU A 388 -1.11 -24.16 1.14
C GLU A 388 -0.90 -22.67 0.86
N LEU A 389 -2.00 -21.94 0.69
CA LEU A 389 -1.99 -20.50 0.61
C LEU A 389 -1.34 -19.90 1.87
N MET A 390 -1.80 -20.28 3.07
CA MET A 390 -1.18 -19.82 4.32
C MET A 390 0.31 -20.16 4.39
N ASP A 391 0.69 -21.39 4.02
CA ASP A 391 2.09 -21.80 4.01
C ASP A 391 2.93 -20.97 3.04
N LYS A 392 2.36 -20.53 1.91
CA LYS A 392 3.04 -19.64 0.97
C LYS A 392 3.27 -18.27 1.58
N VAL A 393 2.27 -17.69 2.24
CA VAL A 393 2.40 -16.40 2.95
C VAL A 393 3.46 -16.50 4.06
N GLU A 394 3.41 -17.53 4.90
CA GLU A 394 4.40 -17.72 5.97
C GLU A 394 5.83 -17.98 5.47
N ARG A 395 5.99 -18.67 4.32
CA ARG A 395 7.32 -18.93 3.71
C ARG A 395 7.86 -17.73 2.94
N GLN A 396 6.99 -16.86 2.46
CA GLN A 396 7.34 -15.61 1.79
C GLN A 396 7.67 -14.53 2.83
N GLN A 397 8.71 -14.74 3.64
CA GLN A 397 9.34 -13.66 4.43
C GLN A 397 9.98 -12.56 3.56
N GLN A 398 9.90 -12.71 2.23
CA GLN A 398 9.89 -11.60 1.29
C GLN A 398 8.76 -11.81 0.29
N PRO A 399 7.96 -10.77 -0.02
CA PRO A 399 6.91 -10.88 -1.01
C PRO A 399 7.53 -11.21 -2.37
N PHE A 400 7.09 -12.31 -2.96
CA PHE A 400 7.22 -12.52 -4.39
C PHE A 400 6.40 -11.40 -5.05
N VAL A 401 7.07 -10.45 -5.70
CA VAL A 401 6.43 -9.28 -6.32
C VAL A 401 5.72 -9.75 -7.60
N MET A 402 4.52 -10.34 -7.48
CA MET A 402 3.54 -10.26 -8.56
C MET A 402 2.93 -8.88 -8.54
N LEU A 403 3.31 -8.05 -9.53
CA LEU A 403 2.54 -6.90 -10.05
C LEU A 403 1.53 -6.31 -9.05
N HIS A 404 2.03 -5.65 -8.00
CA HIS A 404 1.20 -4.74 -7.22
C HIS A 404 0.67 -3.65 -8.17
N THR A 405 -0.64 -3.48 -8.24
CA THR A 405 -1.28 -2.75 -9.35
C THR A 405 -1.23 -1.23 -9.20
N ALA A 406 -0.86 -0.68 -8.04
CA ALA A 406 -0.73 0.77 -7.84
C ALA A 406 0.24 1.12 -6.69
N TYR A 407 1.10 2.11 -6.91
CA TYR A 407 1.91 2.74 -5.87
C TYR A 407 1.19 3.96 -5.25
N LYS A 408 1.68 4.46 -4.11
CA LYS A 408 1.28 5.77 -3.58
C LYS A 408 1.50 6.88 -4.63
N PRO A 409 0.83 8.04 -4.51
CA PRO A 409 1.07 9.17 -5.38
C PRO A 409 2.57 9.46 -5.56
N THR A 410 3.00 9.71 -6.80
CA THR A 410 4.41 9.91 -7.14
C THR A 410 5.04 11.10 -6.41
N TYR A 411 4.27 12.16 -6.16
CA TYR A 411 4.74 13.29 -5.36
C TYR A 411 5.09 12.87 -3.92
N LEU A 412 4.24 12.05 -3.29
CA LEU A 412 4.42 11.57 -1.92
C LEU A 412 5.59 10.59 -1.81
N LEU A 413 5.71 9.67 -2.77
CA LEU A 413 6.87 8.77 -2.85
C LEU A 413 8.18 9.55 -3.02
N TYR A 414 8.16 10.63 -3.78
CA TYR A 414 9.32 11.49 -3.97
C TYR A 414 9.67 12.28 -2.69
N GLU A 415 8.67 12.73 -1.92
CA GLU A 415 8.87 13.31 -0.59
C GLU A 415 9.53 12.33 0.38
N TYR A 416 8.99 11.11 0.47
CA TYR A 416 9.57 10.05 1.29
C TYR A 416 11.00 9.73 0.87
N TYR A 417 11.26 9.65 -0.44
CA TYR A 417 12.60 9.44 -0.96
C TYR A 417 13.57 10.54 -0.52
N CYS A 418 13.20 11.81 -0.64
CA CYS A 418 14.04 12.93 -0.22
C CYS A 418 14.35 12.88 1.27
N TYR A 419 13.35 12.59 2.11
CA TYR A 419 13.53 12.46 3.56
C TYR A 419 14.48 11.33 3.95
N VAL A 420 14.24 10.13 3.44
CA VAL A 420 15.10 8.96 3.68
C VAL A 420 16.52 9.20 3.16
N SER A 421 16.63 9.82 1.98
CA SER A 421 17.94 10.11 1.38
C SER A 421 18.75 11.12 2.18
N LEU A 422 18.10 12.14 2.76
CA LEU A 422 18.76 13.09 3.66
C LEU A 422 19.33 12.39 4.90
N ILE A 423 18.57 11.49 5.52
CA ILE A 423 19.02 10.70 6.67
C ILE A 423 20.28 9.90 6.31
N PHE A 424 20.27 9.19 5.18
CA PHE A 424 21.44 8.46 4.71
C PHE A 424 22.62 9.38 4.37
N LEU A 425 22.37 10.56 3.84
CA LEU A 425 23.39 11.56 3.56
C LEU A 425 24.09 12.03 4.85
N PHE A 426 23.35 12.25 5.94
CA PHE A 426 23.95 12.49 7.26
C PHE A 426 24.75 11.30 7.77
N CYS A 427 24.25 10.07 7.62
CA CYS A 427 25.00 8.87 7.99
C CYS A 427 26.33 8.74 7.23
N ASP A 428 26.32 9.04 5.93
CA ASP A 428 27.51 9.07 5.07
C ASP A 428 28.52 10.16 5.49
N MET A 429 28.03 11.28 6.05
CA MET A 429 28.87 12.33 6.64
C MET A 429 29.39 12.00 8.04
N GLY A 430 29.15 10.78 8.54
CA GLY A 430 29.67 10.30 9.83
C GLY A 430 28.70 10.48 11.00
N PHE A 431 27.47 10.94 10.77
CA PHE A 431 26.46 10.95 11.82
C PHE A 431 25.95 9.53 12.11
N ARG A 432 25.54 9.28 13.35
CA ARG A 432 25.00 8.01 13.83
C ARG A 432 23.71 8.27 14.61
N ALA A 433 22.87 7.25 14.72
CA ALA A 433 21.62 7.35 15.47
C ALA A 433 21.89 7.79 16.92
N HIS A 434 21.17 8.80 17.38
CA HIS A 434 21.27 9.33 18.73
C HIS A 434 20.09 8.83 19.58
N GLY A 435 20.37 8.35 20.80
CA GLY A 435 19.35 7.75 21.66
C GLY A 435 18.95 6.34 21.20
N LYS A 436 17.93 6.23 20.34
CA LYS A 436 17.43 4.94 19.85
C LYS A 436 18.12 4.50 18.55
N PRO A 437 18.27 3.20 18.27
CA PRO A 437 18.69 2.71 16.97
C PRO A 437 17.80 3.23 15.84
N LEU A 438 18.37 3.48 14.66
CA LEU A 438 17.65 4.07 13.53
C LEU A 438 16.38 3.28 13.16
N LYS A 439 16.44 1.95 13.19
CA LYS A 439 15.29 1.06 12.92
C LYS A 439 14.12 1.26 13.89
N GLU A 440 14.40 1.56 15.16
CA GLU A 440 13.36 1.83 16.16
C GLU A 440 12.76 3.22 15.98
N GLN A 441 13.58 4.23 15.70
CA GLN A 441 13.09 5.58 15.37
C GLN A 441 12.15 5.54 14.16
N TRP A 442 12.46 4.74 13.13
CA TRP A 442 11.57 4.53 11.99
C TRP A 442 10.24 3.89 12.38
N LYS A 443 10.28 2.83 13.19
CA LYS A 443 9.07 2.13 13.63
C LYS A 443 8.13 3.03 14.41
N ASP A 444 8.67 3.92 15.24
CA ASP A 444 7.89 4.88 16.04
C ASP A 444 7.23 5.97 15.17
N ASN A 445 7.77 6.21 13.97
CA ASN A 445 7.35 7.27 13.05
C ASN A 445 6.36 6.78 11.96
N ILE A 446 6.11 5.48 11.86
CA ILE A 446 5.20 4.88 10.85
C ILE A 446 3.87 4.52 11.53
N VAL A 447 2.76 4.91 10.89
CA VAL A 447 1.40 4.53 11.29
C VAL A 447 0.71 3.86 10.11
N GLY A 448 0.38 2.58 10.23
CA GLY A 448 -0.06 1.75 9.10
C GLY A 448 1.03 1.64 8.03
N TYR A 449 0.76 2.21 6.85
CA TYR A 449 1.70 2.24 5.71
C TYR A 449 2.20 3.66 5.37
N ASP A 450 2.03 4.63 6.28
CA ASP A 450 2.40 6.04 6.05
C ASP A 450 3.43 6.54 7.06
N LEU A 451 4.30 7.44 6.59
CA LEU A 451 5.14 8.26 7.46
C LEU A 451 4.28 9.35 8.10
N LYS A 452 4.29 9.42 9.43
CA LYS A 452 3.47 10.37 10.19
C LYS A 452 4.00 11.80 10.04
N ASP A 453 3.11 12.78 10.01
CA ASP A 453 3.48 14.19 10.17
C ASP A 453 4.20 14.43 11.51
N GLY A 454 5.30 15.17 11.48
CA GLY A 454 6.20 15.37 12.61
C GLY A 454 7.16 14.21 12.88
N SER A 455 7.25 13.23 11.98
CA SER A 455 8.23 12.14 12.11
C SER A 455 9.63 12.70 12.24
N THR A 456 10.33 12.30 13.30
CA THR A 456 11.64 12.87 13.64
C THR A 456 12.69 11.77 13.75
N VAL A 457 13.80 11.96 13.04
CA VAL A 457 15.02 11.13 13.17
C VAL A 457 16.14 11.98 13.73
N ILE A 458 16.75 11.50 14.83
CA ILE A 458 17.79 12.20 15.56
C ILE A 458 19.13 11.51 15.33
N LEU A 459 20.09 12.27 14.81
CA LEU A 459 21.44 11.80 14.51
C LEU A 459 22.49 12.69 15.20
N SER A 460 23.67 12.13 15.49
CA SER A 460 24.79 12.88 16.06
C SER A 460 26.14 12.44 15.48
N ASN A 461 27.08 13.37 15.36
CA ASN A 461 28.48 13.10 15.03
C ASN A 461 29.44 13.40 16.19
N GLY A 462 28.92 13.53 17.42
CA GLY A 462 29.67 13.91 18.62
C GLY A 462 29.76 15.41 18.85
N THR A 463 29.87 16.23 17.80
CA THR A 463 29.88 17.70 17.92
C THR A 463 28.48 18.30 17.78
N TYR A 464 27.74 17.82 16.78
CA TYR A 464 26.39 18.25 16.48
C TYR A 464 25.40 17.12 16.74
N VAL A 465 24.20 17.52 17.17
CA VAL A 465 23.00 16.69 17.13
C VAL A 465 22.05 17.35 16.14
N VAL A 466 21.57 16.58 15.16
CA VAL A 466 20.64 17.06 14.14
C VAL A 466 19.32 16.31 14.25
N HIS A 467 18.22 17.05 14.21
CA HIS A 467 16.88 16.50 14.17
C HIS A 467 16.37 16.69 12.74
N LEU A 468 16.02 15.60 12.06
CA LEU A 468 15.40 15.63 10.73
C LEU A 468 13.90 15.39 10.91
N ILE A 469 13.11 16.44 10.73
CA ILE A 469 11.67 16.45 10.99
C ILE A 469 10.90 16.50 9.67
N PHE A 470 10.06 15.50 9.43
CA PHE A 470 9.20 15.39 8.25
C PHE A 470 7.83 16.03 8.50
N ASN A 471 7.43 16.95 7.63
CA ASN A 471 6.07 17.49 7.53
C ASN A 471 5.47 17.99 8.87
N GLU A 472 6.29 18.62 9.72
CA GLU A 472 5.80 19.15 11.00
C GLU A 472 5.05 20.47 10.81
N LEU A 473 3.90 20.58 11.47
CA LEU A 473 3.14 21.82 11.51
C LEU A 473 3.73 22.79 12.52
N ILE A 474 4.20 23.94 12.06
CA ILE A 474 4.71 25.04 12.88
C ILE A 474 3.53 25.86 13.45
N GLU A 475 3.68 26.30 14.70
CA GLU A 475 2.65 27.05 15.41
C GLU A 475 2.48 28.48 14.87
N ILE A 476 1.28 29.03 15.03
CA ILE A 476 0.91 30.31 14.40
C ILE A 476 1.52 31.51 15.14
N ASN A 477 1.74 31.39 16.44
CA ASN A 477 2.28 32.45 17.27
C ASN A 477 3.08 31.90 18.46
N GLU A 478 3.79 32.81 19.13
CA GLU A 478 4.66 32.46 20.26
C GLU A 478 3.89 31.84 21.43
N GLN A 479 2.70 32.36 21.74
CA GLN A 479 1.93 31.94 22.91
C GLN A 479 1.48 30.49 22.79
N LEU A 480 1.05 30.10 21.59
CA LEU A 480 0.66 28.72 21.31
C LEU A 480 1.88 27.80 21.28
N ALA A 481 3.01 28.28 20.75
CA ALA A 481 4.27 27.54 20.75
C ALA A 481 4.72 27.22 22.18
N LEU A 482 4.86 28.24 23.04
CA LEU A 482 5.24 28.09 24.45
C LEU A 482 4.28 27.17 25.21
N LYS A 483 2.96 27.36 25.05
CA LYS A 483 1.93 26.55 25.72
C LYS A 483 2.03 25.06 25.37
N LYS A 484 2.49 24.74 24.16
CA LYS A 484 2.66 23.35 23.69
C LYS A 484 4.09 22.83 23.87
N GLY A 485 5.00 23.64 24.39
CA GLY A 485 6.42 23.31 24.44
C GLY A 485 7.10 23.22 23.06
N ALA A 486 6.49 23.82 22.02
CA ALA A 486 7.09 23.93 20.71
C ALA A 486 8.06 25.13 20.65
N THR A 487 9.11 25.01 19.85
CA THR A 487 10.20 26.00 19.79
C THR A 487 10.15 26.87 18.53
N PHE A 488 9.20 26.64 17.62
CA PHE A 488 9.08 27.39 16.37
C PHE A 488 7.67 27.95 16.18
N PHE A 489 7.60 29.16 15.62
CA PHE A 489 6.33 29.75 15.18
C PHE A 489 6.50 30.59 13.91
N THR A 490 5.42 30.72 13.15
CA THR A 490 5.32 31.67 12.03
C THR A 490 3.90 32.19 11.88
N GLY A 491 3.79 33.47 11.54
CA GLY A 491 2.51 34.06 11.17
C GLY A 491 2.07 33.67 9.76
N GLU A 492 2.85 32.95 8.97
CA GLU A 492 2.49 32.61 7.59
C GLU A 492 1.48 31.44 7.51
N GLU A 493 0.73 31.40 6.41
CA GLU A 493 -0.19 30.29 6.13
C GLU A 493 0.56 29.01 5.75
N THR A 494 1.70 29.16 5.07
CA THR A 494 2.62 28.06 4.73
C THR A 494 3.55 27.79 5.91
N ARG A 495 3.07 26.93 6.81
CA ARG A 495 3.74 26.64 8.09
C ARG A 495 4.04 25.16 8.28
N LYS A 496 4.06 24.40 7.18
CA LYS A 496 4.32 22.97 7.20
C LYS A 496 5.41 22.66 6.16
N PRO A 497 6.69 22.90 6.50
CA PRO A 497 7.79 22.54 5.62
C PRO A 497 7.83 21.04 5.42
N ASP A 498 8.11 20.58 4.19
CA ASP A 498 8.16 19.14 3.91
C ASP A 498 9.24 18.46 4.76
N ILE A 499 10.40 19.10 4.91
CA ILE A 499 11.45 18.68 5.84
C ILE A 499 12.10 19.90 6.50
N ARG A 500 12.22 19.87 7.83
CA ARG A 500 13.04 20.79 8.61
C ARG A 500 14.21 20.03 9.25
N ILE A 501 15.40 20.62 9.25
CA ILE A 501 16.58 20.05 9.88
C ILE A 501 17.06 21.02 10.94
N ASP A 502 16.97 20.64 12.20
CA ASP A 502 17.36 21.48 13.33
C ASP A 502 18.72 21.03 13.87
N ALA A 503 19.69 21.95 13.97
CA ALA A 503 21.02 21.66 14.50
C ALA A 503 21.19 22.16 15.92
N TYR A 504 21.78 21.29 16.75
CA TYR A 504 22.12 21.56 18.13
C TYR A 504 23.61 21.28 18.36
N ARG A 505 24.23 22.09 19.19
CA ARG A 505 25.62 21.93 19.65
C ARG A 505 25.64 22.15 21.15
N ASP A 506 26.28 21.24 21.89
CA ASP A 506 26.37 21.30 23.35
C ASP A 506 24.99 21.48 24.03
N GLY A 507 23.95 20.83 23.48
CA GLY A 507 22.56 20.92 23.99
C GLY A 507 21.85 22.26 23.71
N LYS A 508 22.46 23.17 22.95
CA LYS A 508 21.86 24.45 22.55
C LYS A 508 21.52 24.46 21.07
N TYR A 509 20.36 25.03 20.75
CA TYR A 509 19.92 25.22 19.37
C TYR A 509 20.84 26.22 18.66
N VAL A 510 21.23 25.91 17.42
CA VAL A 510 22.14 26.72 16.61
C VAL A 510 21.38 27.42 15.50
N SER A 511 20.80 26.65 14.58
CA SER A 511 20.02 27.13 13.43
C SER A 511 19.33 25.93 12.77
N SER A 512 18.53 26.19 11.72
CA SER A 512 17.84 25.16 10.95
C SER A 512 18.03 25.33 9.46
N LEU A 513 17.87 24.23 8.72
CA LEU A 513 17.62 24.23 7.29
C LEU A 513 16.17 23.84 7.02
N VAL A 514 15.59 24.39 5.95
CA VAL A 514 14.31 23.93 5.41
C VAL A 514 14.53 23.33 4.04
N CYS A 515 14.05 22.11 3.84
CA CYS A 515 14.00 21.45 2.54
C CYS A 515 12.54 21.32 2.10
N GLU A 516 12.15 22.08 1.10
CA GLU A 516 10.85 21.99 0.43
C GLU A 516 10.97 21.05 -0.77
N ILE A 517 10.03 20.13 -0.96
CA ILE A 517 10.08 19.11 -2.00
C ILE A 517 9.01 19.39 -3.03
N LYS A 518 9.40 19.53 -4.30
CA LYS A 518 8.46 19.73 -5.40
C LYS A 518 8.63 18.66 -6.47
N TYR A 519 7.64 17.80 -6.65
CA TYR A 519 7.58 16.89 -7.79
C TYR A 519 7.08 17.61 -9.05
N SER A 520 7.89 18.53 -9.57
CA SER A 520 7.50 19.38 -10.71
C SER A 520 8.73 19.84 -11.50
N PRO A 521 8.62 20.06 -12.83
CA PRO A 521 9.70 20.64 -13.62
C PRO A 521 10.08 22.05 -13.17
N MET A 522 11.32 22.45 -13.43
CA MET A 522 11.89 23.74 -13.03
C MET A 522 11.00 24.94 -13.39
N PHE A 523 10.48 25.01 -14.63
CA PHE A 523 9.68 26.16 -15.08
C PHE A 523 8.36 26.37 -14.30
N ASN A 524 7.84 25.34 -13.63
CA ASN A 524 6.64 25.47 -12.79
C ASN A 524 6.95 25.97 -11.39
N ILE A 525 8.18 25.75 -10.91
CA ILE A 525 8.60 26.06 -9.54
C ILE A 525 9.50 27.29 -9.48
N TYR A 526 10.10 27.70 -10.60
CA TYR A 526 10.93 28.89 -10.70
C TYR A 526 10.71 29.61 -12.03
N GLN A 527 10.62 30.94 -11.97
CA GLN A 527 10.60 31.84 -13.11
C GLN A 527 11.48 33.06 -12.81
N PRO A 528 12.32 33.52 -13.75
CA PRO A 528 13.18 34.68 -13.51
C PRO A 528 12.40 36.00 -13.49
N ILE A 529 11.22 36.05 -14.10
CA ILE A 529 10.45 37.29 -14.32
C ILE A 529 9.45 37.56 -13.18
N ALA A 530 8.92 36.50 -12.55
CA ALA A 530 7.88 36.61 -11.53
C ALA A 530 7.97 35.46 -10.53
N ASN A 531 7.45 35.69 -9.32
CA ASN A 531 7.41 34.64 -8.30
C ASN A 531 6.36 33.58 -8.68
N THR A 532 6.79 32.32 -8.68
CA THR A 532 5.86 31.18 -8.69
C THR A 532 5.29 30.96 -7.28
N LYS A 533 4.23 30.15 -7.16
CA LYS A 533 3.71 29.71 -5.85
C LYS A 533 4.79 29.03 -4.98
N ALA A 534 5.70 28.28 -5.61
CA ALA A 534 6.80 27.64 -4.90
C ALA A 534 7.80 28.70 -4.38
N MET A 535 8.15 29.71 -5.18
CA MET A 535 9.03 30.80 -4.74
C MET A 535 8.40 31.59 -3.57
N GLU A 536 7.10 31.89 -3.63
CA GLU A 536 6.39 32.52 -2.52
C GLU A 536 6.41 31.68 -1.25
N GLN A 537 6.25 30.36 -1.37
CA GLN A 537 6.34 29.44 -0.23
C GLN A 537 7.73 29.43 0.39
N LEU A 538 8.78 29.41 -0.44
CA LEU A 538 10.17 29.50 0.00
C LEU A 538 10.44 30.80 0.77
N TYR A 539 10.01 31.95 0.24
CA TYR A 539 10.13 33.24 0.93
C TYR A 539 9.47 33.24 2.32
N LYS A 540 8.32 32.58 2.45
CA LYS A 540 7.60 32.51 3.72
C LYS A 540 8.34 31.70 4.77
N TYR A 541 9.14 30.69 4.41
CA TYR A 541 9.91 29.93 5.40
C TYR A 541 11.01 30.75 6.08
N TRP A 542 11.57 31.75 5.41
CA TRP A 542 12.51 32.69 6.02
C TRP A 542 11.90 33.51 7.17
N THR A 543 10.57 33.54 7.29
CA THR A 543 9.85 34.26 8.36
C THR A 543 9.66 33.42 9.63
N ILE A 544 10.00 32.13 9.60
CA ILE A 544 9.94 31.25 10.78
C ILE A 544 10.83 31.82 11.87
N LYS A 545 10.35 31.84 13.11
CA LYS A 545 11.10 32.29 14.28
C LYS A 545 11.26 31.14 15.26
N HIS A 546 12.36 31.16 15.99
CA HIS A 546 12.60 30.22 17.08
C HIS A 546 12.49 30.93 18.43
N ILE A 547 11.89 30.25 19.39
CA ILE A 547 11.62 30.70 20.73
C ILE A 547 12.05 29.65 21.74
N ARG A 548 12.65 30.09 22.84
CA ARG A 548 13.01 29.23 23.97
C ARG A 548 12.77 29.97 25.27
N GLU A 549 12.26 29.28 26.27
CA GLU A 549 12.18 29.78 27.64
C GLU A 549 13.34 29.20 28.45
N GLU A 550 14.21 30.05 28.99
CA GLU A 550 15.30 29.67 29.89
C GLU A 550 15.21 30.53 31.15
N ASN A 551 15.17 29.89 32.33
CA ASN A 551 15.11 30.58 33.63
C ASN A 551 13.97 31.61 33.79
N GLY A 552 12.84 31.40 33.10
CA GLY A 552 11.70 32.32 33.11
C GLY A 552 11.83 33.52 32.16
N GLU A 553 12.92 33.60 31.38
CA GLU A 553 13.09 34.58 30.31
C GLU A 553 12.89 33.93 28.93
N VAL A 554 12.14 34.63 28.08
CA VAL A 554 11.88 34.19 26.71
C VAL A 554 12.96 34.75 25.78
N GLN A 555 13.75 33.85 25.19
CA GLN A 555 14.76 34.17 24.19
C GLN A 555 14.22 33.96 22.78
N TYR A 556 14.58 34.88 21.88
CA TYR A 556 14.14 34.88 20.49
C TYR A 556 15.32 34.78 19.53
N ILE A 557 15.18 33.91 18.54
CA ILE A 557 16.03 33.91 17.34
C ILE A 557 15.13 34.30 16.17
N ARG A 558 15.35 35.52 15.66
CA ARG A 558 14.51 36.13 14.62
C ARG A 558 14.73 35.55 13.23
N GLN A 559 15.93 35.01 12.98
CA GLN A 559 16.33 34.37 11.72
C GLN A 559 16.98 33.02 12.04
N PRO A 560 16.19 32.01 12.43
CA PRO A 560 16.69 30.68 12.77
C PRO A 560 17.01 29.83 11.53
N ILE A 561 16.37 30.13 10.39
CA ILE A 561 16.57 29.41 9.14
C ILE A 561 17.80 29.97 8.43
N GLN A 562 18.81 29.13 8.22
CA GLN A 562 20.06 29.52 7.58
C GLN A 562 20.00 29.38 6.05
N GLU A 563 19.28 28.37 5.55
CA GLU A 563 19.06 28.15 4.12
C GLU A 563 17.71 27.47 3.88
N VAL A 564 17.08 27.82 2.75
CA VAL A 564 15.86 27.18 2.26
C VAL A 564 16.17 26.53 0.92
N ILE A 565 16.01 25.22 0.84
CA ILE A 565 16.39 24.39 -0.31
C ILE A 565 15.14 23.77 -0.92
N CYS A 566 14.88 24.01 -2.20
CA CYS A 566 13.84 23.33 -2.96
C CYS A 566 14.44 22.11 -3.69
N LEU A 567 14.09 20.91 -3.24
CA LEU A 567 14.47 19.64 -3.88
C LEU A 567 13.42 19.25 -4.92
N TYR A 568 13.83 19.05 -6.17
CA TYR A 568 12.91 18.72 -7.25
C TYR A 568 13.51 17.72 -8.25
N PRO A 569 12.67 16.91 -8.93
CA PRO A 569 13.15 16.01 -9.96
C PRO A 569 13.62 16.86 -11.13
N GLY A 570 14.89 16.71 -11.47
CA GLY A 570 15.57 17.59 -12.39
C GLY A 570 15.52 17.13 -13.84
N SER A 571 16.20 17.88 -14.71
CA SER A 571 16.45 17.48 -16.08
C SER A 571 17.87 17.86 -16.48
N SER A 572 18.40 17.16 -17.49
CA SER A 572 19.72 17.47 -18.05
C SER A 572 19.83 18.86 -18.68
N MET A 573 18.72 19.57 -18.85
CA MET A 573 18.63 20.89 -19.49
C MET A 573 18.89 22.05 -18.53
N HIS A 574 18.91 21.81 -17.22
CA HIS A 574 19.08 22.84 -16.21
C HIS A 574 20.33 22.57 -15.36
N PRO A 575 20.96 23.61 -14.76
CA PRO A 575 22.02 23.40 -13.80
C PRO A 575 21.50 22.59 -12.61
N VAL A 576 22.37 21.76 -12.01
CA VAL A 576 22.02 20.94 -10.84
C VAL A 576 21.57 21.81 -9.67
N GLN A 577 22.23 22.95 -9.47
CA GLN A 577 21.95 23.92 -8.43
C GLN A 577 21.70 25.29 -9.06
N LEU A 578 20.67 25.99 -8.58
CA LEU A 578 20.37 27.38 -8.90
C LEU A 578 20.14 28.16 -7.61
N GLU A 579 21.03 29.10 -7.31
CA GLU A 579 20.88 30.02 -6.17
C GLU A 579 20.01 31.22 -6.56
N THR A 580 19.09 31.60 -5.68
CA THR A 580 18.13 32.69 -5.92
C THR A 580 17.86 33.46 -4.63
N GLY A 581 17.18 34.60 -4.73
CA GLY A 581 16.80 35.40 -3.55
C GLY A 581 15.83 34.71 -2.58
N CYS A 582 15.09 33.69 -2.99
CA CYS A 582 14.18 32.93 -2.11
C CYS A 582 14.82 31.67 -1.51
N GLY A 583 16.03 31.30 -1.94
CA GLY A 583 16.71 30.07 -1.56
C GLY A 583 17.31 29.34 -2.76
N VAL A 584 17.66 28.07 -2.56
CA VAL A 584 18.38 27.25 -3.54
C VAL A 584 17.46 26.23 -4.18
N PHE A 585 17.35 26.22 -5.51
CA PHE A 585 16.69 25.14 -6.24
C PHE A 585 17.73 24.08 -6.60
N LEU A 586 17.53 22.86 -6.11
CA LEU A 586 18.47 21.75 -6.28
C LEU A 586 17.77 20.55 -6.93
N GLN A 587 18.31 20.11 -8.06
CA GLN A 587 17.92 18.85 -8.69
C GLN A 587 18.34 17.68 -7.80
N TYR A 588 17.39 16.84 -7.41
CA TYR A 588 17.69 15.73 -6.49
C TYR A 588 16.97 14.43 -6.89
N TYR A 589 17.68 13.51 -7.56
CA TYR A 589 17.08 12.25 -8.01
C TYR A 589 18.13 11.14 -8.12
N PRO A 590 17.75 9.86 -7.98
CA PRO A 590 18.70 8.75 -8.00
C PRO A 590 19.29 8.54 -9.41
N THR A 591 20.52 8.02 -9.49
CA THR A 591 21.14 7.65 -10.77
C THR A 591 21.68 6.22 -10.76
N TRP A 592 21.43 5.48 -11.83
CA TRP A 592 21.90 4.10 -11.99
C TRP A 592 23.37 4.01 -12.46
N LYS A 593 23.89 5.05 -13.14
CA LYS A 593 25.24 5.04 -13.72
C LYS A 593 26.37 5.18 -12.70
N LYS A 594 26.08 5.69 -11.50
CA LYS A 594 26.99 5.80 -10.37
C LYS A 594 26.12 5.67 -9.13
N ALA A 595 26.30 4.63 -8.30
CA ALA A 595 25.53 4.43 -7.08
C ALA A 595 25.49 5.73 -6.22
N GLY A 596 24.44 6.52 -6.40
CA GLY A 596 24.39 7.92 -5.95
C GLY A 596 23.28 8.72 -6.63
N SER A 597 23.05 9.93 -6.13
CA SER A 597 21.97 10.82 -6.57
C SER A 597 22.54 12.09 -7.19
N VAL A 598 21.89 12.64 -8.22
CA VAL A 598 22.14 14.02 -8.67
C VAL A 598 21.84 14.97 -7.51
N GLY A 599 22.64 16.04 -7.38
CA GLY A 599 22.50 17.01 -6.29
C GLY A 599 23.09 16.57 -4.96
N LYS A 600 23.47 15.29 -4.78
CA LYS A 600 24.02 14.80 -3.50
C LYS A 600 25.29 15.54 -3.09
N LYS A 601 26.19 15.85 -4.03
CA LYS A 601 27.47 16.53 -3.72
C LYS A 601 27.24 17.98 -3.30
N GLU A 602 26.38 18.66 -4.03
CA GLU A 602 25.97 20.04 -3.80
C GLU A 602 25.30 20.14 -2.43
N LEU A 603 24.37 19.23 -2.12
CA LEU A 603 23.69 19.16 -0.82
C LEU A 603 24.65 18.89 0.35
N VAL A 604 25.57 17.94 0.19
CA VAL A 604 26.65 17.69 1.18
C VAL A 604 27.47 18.96 1.39
N THR A 605 27.82 19.68 0.31
CA THR A 605 28.62 20.91 0.40
C THR A 605 27.88 22.00 1.17
N MET A 606 26.58 22.19 0.90
CA MET A 606 25.74 23.13 1.63
C MET A 606 25.62 22.77 3.11
N ILE A 607 25.38 21.49 3.44
CA ILE A 607 25.27 21.04 4.84
C ILE A 607 26.59 21.19 5.58
N LYS A 608 27.73 20.84 4.95
CA LYS A 608 29.06 21.03 5.56
C LYS A 608 29.37 22.50 5.80
N LYS A 609 29.06 23.38 4.84
CA LYS A 609 29.18 24.83 5.01
C LYS A 609 28.31 25.34 6.16
N TRP A 610 27.08 24.84 6.28
CA TRP A 610 26.16 25.19 7.36
C TRP A 610 26.68 24.76 8.75
N LEU A 611 27.14 23.52 8.87
CA LEU A 611 27.61 22.96 10.14
C LEU A 611 29.10 23.22 10.43
N SER A 612 29.81 23.94 9.55
CA SER A 612 31.27 24.14 9.62
C SER A 612 32.06 22.82 9.75
N LEU A 613 31.74 21.82 8.91
CA LEU A 613 32.32 20.46 8.92
C LEU A 613 33.36 20.20 7.83
#